data_AF-A0A537UP41-F1
#
_entry.id   AF-A0A537UP41-F1
#
_cell.length_a   1.000
_cell.length_b   1.000
_cell.length_c   1.000
_cell.angle_alpha   90.00
_cell.angle_beta   90.00
_cell.angle_gamma   90.00
#
_symmetry.space_group_name_H-M   'P 1'
#
loop_
_entity.id
_entity.type
_entity.pdbx_description
1 polymer ?
#
loop_
_entity_poly.entity_id
_entity_poly.type
_entity_poly.pdbx_seq_one_letter_code
_entity_poly.pdbx_strand_id
1 'polypeptide(L)'
;MQVGELKQDEKDLVWRYVHCAGLWRRKRHRTFASLESDLRAGYEVVADGIAVGEQSGEPIILSDAKDPEFFAAIFKNDNSAIPEVRALDLERLRGYIISGEGELPMPPPRLRKPPLA
;
A
#
# COMPACT_ATOMS: atom_id res chain seq x y z
N MET A 1 -6.36 25.30 -13.43
CA MET A 1 -6.53 24.12 -12.55
C MET A 1 -5.14 23.69 -12.19
N GLN A 2 -4.80 23.69 -10.90
CA GLN A 2 -3.46 23.32 -10.47
C GLN A 2 -3.40 21.80 -10.51
N VAL A 3 -2.71 21.28 -11.52
CA VAL A 3 -2.32 19.87 -11.66
C VAL A 3 -1.26 19.59 -10.60
N GLY A 4 -1.36 18.48 -9.89
CA GLY A 4 -0.24 17.94 -9.11
C GLY A 4 -0.23 18.22 -7.61
N GLU A 5 -1.36 18.10 -6.91
CA GLU A 5 -1.31 17.86 -5.46
C GLU A 5 -2.40 16.90 -4.99
N LEU A 6 -1.98 15.76 -4.42
CA LEU A 6 -2.88 14.82 -3.76
C LEU A 6 -3.62 15.50 -2.59
N LYS A 7 -4.93 15.28 -2.49
CA LYS A 7 -5.73 15.66 -1.32
C LYS A 7 -5.28 14.88 -0.09
N GLN A 8 -5.64 15.34 1.10
CA GLN A 8 -5.23 14.68 2.35
C GLN A 8 -5.69 13.22 2.41
N ASP A 9 -6.93 12.91 2.04
CA ASP A 9 -7.45 11.53 2.04
C ASP A 9 -6.67 10.60 1.09
N GLU A 10 -6.18 11.16 -0.02
CA GLU A 10 -5.40 10.45 -1.04
C GLU A 10 -3.97 10.21 -0.53
N LYS A 11 -3.36 11.22 0.10
CA LYS A 11 -2.09 11.09 0.83
C LYS A 11 -2.19 10.01 1.91
N ASP A 12 -3.30 9.98 2.66
CA ASP A 12 -3.53 9.01 3.72
C ASP A 12 -3.69 7.58 3.18
N LEU A 13 -4.41 7.40 2.05
CA LEU A 13 -4.51 6.10 1.38
C LEU A 13 -3.14 5.59 0.95
N VAL A 14 -2.34 6.45 0.31
CA VAL A 14 -0.99 6.08 -0.12
C VAL A 14 -0.12 5.70 1.08
N TRP A 15 -0.21 6.48 2.16
CA TRP A 15 0.55 6.20 3.38
C TRP A 15 0.12 4.86 4.02
N ARG A 16 -1.18 4.57 4.11
CA ARG A 16 -1.70 3.29 4.63
C ARG A 16 -1.25 2.11 3.78
N TYR A 17 -1.34 2.22 2.46
CA TYR A 17 -0.90 1.16 1.54
C TYR A 17 0.58 0.81 1.75
N VAL A 18 1.42 1.84 1.74
CA VAL A 18 2.87 1.68 1.87
C VAL A 18 3.24 1.12 3.23
N HIS A 19 2.68 1.68 4.30
CA HIS A 19 2.96 1.21 5.65
C HIS A 19 2.58 -0.27 5.79
N CYS A 20 1.43 -0.66 5.28
CA CYS A 20 0.99 -2.06 5.28
C CYS A 20 1.89 -2.95 4.39
N ALA A 21 2.28 -2.50 3.20
CA ALA A 21 3.22 -3.23 2.36
C ALA A 21 4.56 -3.48 3.08
N GLY A 22 5.08 -2.47 3.78
CA GLY A 22 6.29 -2.59 4.60
C GLY A 22 6.14 -3.61 5.74
N LEU A 23 5.05 -3.52 6.50
CA LEU A 23 4.76 -4.41 7.62
C LEU A 23 4.58 -5.87 7.18
N TRP A 24 3.82 -6.10 6.10
CA TRP A 24 3.39 -7.43 5.69
C TRP A 24 4.36 -8.15 4.76
N ARG A 25 5.12 -7.42 3.92
CA ARG A 25 5.97 -8.01 2.88
C ARG A 25 7.46 -7.92 3.16
N ARG A 26 7.90 -7.20 4.21
CA ARG A 26 9.29 -7.15 4.72
C ARG A 26 10.35 -6.99 3.61
N LYS A 27 10.07 -6.18 2.58
CA LYS A 27 11.05 -5.96 1.51
C LYS A 27 12.23 -5.15 2.06
N ARG A 28 13.43 -5.73 1.96
CA ARG A 28 14.66 -5.24 2.60
C ARG A 28 15.23 -3.92 2.04
N HIS A 29 14.58 -3.26 1.09
CA HIS A 29 15.16 -2.10 0.38
C HIS A 29 14.14 -1.01 -0.02
N ARG A 30 12.99 -0.91 0.64
CA ARG A 30 12.11 0.26 0.46
C ARG A 30 12.52 1.37 1.43
N THR A 31 12.77 2.57 0.94
CA THR A 31 13.04 3.75 1.78
C THR A 31 11.83 4.67 1.74
N PHE A 32 11.09 4.76 2.84
CA PHE A 32 9.86 5.55 2.90
C PHE A 32 10.11 7.06 3.07
N ALA A 33 11.34 7.48 3.40
CA ALA A 33 11.69 8.90 3.51
C ALA A 33 11.52 9.67 2.18
N SER A 34 11.78 9.03 1.03
CA SER A 34 11.54 9.63 -0.28
C SER A 34 10.04 9.73 -0.54
N LEU A 35 9.28 8.66 -0.31
CA LEU A 35 7.82 8.66 -0.45
C LEU A 35 7.14 9.71 0.43
N GLU A 36 7.50 9.83 1.71
CA GLU A 36 6.93 10.85 2.59
C GLU A 36 7.24 12.27 2.10
N SER A 37 8.44 12.49 1.59
CA SER A 37 8.84 13.77 1.00
C SER A 37 8.08 14.04 -0.31
N ASP A 38 7.90 13.02 -1.14
CA ASP A 38 7.23 13.12 -2.43
C ASP A 38 5.72 13.38 -2.27
N LEU A 39 5.09 12.71 -1.30
CA LEU A 39 3.71 12.96 -0.91
C LEU A 39 3.53 14.39 -0.40
N ARG A 40 4.46 14.89 0.43
CA ARG A 40 4.43 16.28 0.89
C ARG A 40 4.62 17.29 -0.24
N ALA A 41 5.38 16.92 -1.26
CA ALA A 41 5.64 17.75 -2.44
C ALA A 41 4.53 17.66 -3.51
N GLY A 42 3.53 16.79 -3.32
CA GLY A 42 2.38 16.66 -4.23
C GLY A 42 2.63 15.84 -5.49
N TYR A 43 3.74 15.09 -5.59
CA TYR A 43 4.07 14.37 -6.82
C TYR A 43 3.06 13.25 -7.16
N GLU A 44 2.61 13.23 -8.42
CA GLU A 44 1.73 12.19 -8.99
C GLU A 44 2.43 10.86 -9.23
N VAL A 45 3.76 10.80 -9.21
CA VAL A 45 4.51 9.53 -9.26
C VAL A 45 5.38 9.50 -8.02
N VAL A 46 5.15 8.54 -7.13
CA VAL A 46 5.98 8.45 -5.93
C VAL A 46 7.23 7.64 -6.22
N ALA A 47 8.39 8.13 -5.76
CA ALA A 47 9.60 7.33 -5.76
C ALA A 47 9.37 5.98 -5.07
N ASP A 48 10.11 4.97 -5.54
CA ASP A 48 10.05 3.56 -5.11
C ASP A 48 9.12 2.63 -5.92
N GLY A 49 8.68 3.06 -7.11
CA GLY A 49 7.99 2.19 -8.08
C GLY A 49 6.47 2.08 -7.88
N ILE A 50 5.89 2.99 -7.10
CA ILE A 50 4.46 3.12 -6.91
C ILE A 50 3.96 4.23 -7.84
N ALA A 51 3.12 3.86 -8.79
CA ALA A 51 2.44 4.84 -9.64
C ALA A 51 1.16 5.30 -8.93
N VAL A 52 1.04 6.62 -8.73
CA VAL A 52 -0.22 7.25 -8.32
C VAL A 52 -0.79 8.06 -9.48
N GLY A 53 -2.07 8.42 -9.42
CA GLY A 53 -2.70 9.21 -10.47
C GLY A 53 -4.05 9.75 -10.05
N GLU A 54 -4.48 10.82 -10.71
CA GLU A 54 -5.82 11.38 -10.53
C GLU A 54 -6.84 10.53 -11.29
N GLN A 55 -7.71 9.82 -10.56
CA GLN A 55 -8.86 9.19 -11.17
C GLN A 55 -10.11 9.49 -10.33
N SER A 56 -11.04 10.23 -10.93
CA SER A 56 -12.34 10.50 -10.32
C SER A 56 -13.09 9.19 -10.09
N GLY A 57 -13.14 8.74 -8.83
CA GLY A 57 -13.93 7.58 -8.41
C GLY A 57 -13.20 6.23 -8.44
N GLU A 58 -11.89 6.20 -8.67
CA GLU A 58 -11.07 4.98 -8.70
C GLU A 58 -9.84 5.10 -7.78
N PRO A 59 -9.14 3.98 -7.47
CA PRO A 59 -8.02 4.01 -6.52
C PRO A 59 -6.87 4.89 -7.03
N ILE A 60 -6.42 5.84 -6.19
CA ILE A 60 -5.28 6.73 -6.48
C ILE A 60 -3.99 5.97 -6.80
N ILE A 61 -3.82 4.76 -6.26
CA ILE A 61 -2.67 3.90 -6.58
C ILE A 61 -3.01 3.07 -7.81
N LEU A 62 -2.27 3.28 -8.90
CA LEU A 62 -2.48 2.62 -10.18
C LEU A 62 -1.67 1.32 -10.31
N SER A 63 -0.49 1.27 -9.70
CA SER A 63 0.33 0.05 -9.62
C SER A 63 1.45 0.16 -8.58
N ASP A 64 1.94 -0.99 -8.11
CA ASP A 64 3.22 -1.12 -7.41
C ASP A 64 4.10 -2.08 -8.21
N ALA A 65 5.05 -1.52 -8.97
CA ALA A 65 5.96 -2.29 -9.79
C ALA A 65 6.92 -3.14 -8.96
N LYS A 66 7.18 -2.75 -7.70
CA LYS A 66 8.06 -3.50 -6.82
C LYS A 66 7.33 -4.61 -6.09
N ASP A 67 6.00 -4.59 -5.97
CA ASP A 67 5.20 -5.63 -5.30
C ASP A 67 3.81 -5.81 -5.94
N PRO A 68 3.78 -6.31 -7.18
CA PRO A 68 2.54 -6.45 -7.95
C PRO A 68 1.55 -7.42 -7.30
N GLU A 69 2.02 -8.41 -6.54
CA GLU A 69 1.15 -9.34 -5.81
C GLU A 69 0.41 -8.64 -4.67
N PHE A 70 1.09 -7.78 -3.91
CA PHE A 70 0.44 -6.99 -2.85
C PHE A 70 -0.54 -5.98 -3.44
N PHE A 71 -0.17 -5.32 -4.54
CA PHE A 71 -1.11 -4.48 -5.28
C PHE A 71 -2.37 -5.26 -5.72
N ALA A 72 -2.20 -6.43 -6.34
CA ALA A 72 -3.32 -7.27 -6.78
C ALA A 72 -4.20 -7.73 -5.62
N ALA A 73 -3.57 -8.13 -4.50
CA ALA A 73 -4.29 -8.51 -3.30
C ALA A 73 -5.16 -7.36 -2.78
N ILE A 74 -4.68 -6.12 -2.75
CA ILE A 74 -5.45 -5.00 -2.21
C ILE A 74 -6.49 -4.48 -3.21
N PHE A 75 -6.06 -4.11 -4.43
CA PHE A 75 -6.89 -3.34 -5.36
C PHE A 75 -7.61 -4.20 -6.41
N LYS A 76 -7.16 -5.44 -6.66
CA LYS A 76 -7.82 -6.37 -7.60
C LYS A 76 -8.64 -7.46 -6.92
N ASN A 77 -8.78 -7.39 -5.60
CA ASN A 77 -9.46 -8.40 -4.78
C ASN A 77 -8.91 -9.83 -4.97
N ASP A 78 -7.64 -9.96 -5.38
CA ASP A 78 -7.02 -11.25 -5.65
C ASP A 78 -6.51 -11.89 -4.35
N ASN A 79 -7.35 -12.73 -3.74
CA ASN A 79 -7.00 -13.48 -2.54
C ASN A 79 -5.89 -14.52 -2.76
N SER A 80 -5.58 -14.86 -4.01
CA SER A 80 -4.56 -15.86 -4.37
C SER A 80 -3.18 -15.25 -4.61
N ALA A 81 -3.10 -13.93 -4.80
CA ALA A 81 -1.84 -13.22 -5.04
C ALA A 81 -0.85 -13.34 -3.86
N ILE A 82 -1.37 -13.47 -2.63
CA ILE A 82 -0.56 -13.66 -1.42
C ILE A 82 -1.09 -14.87 -0.65
N PRO A 83 -0.75 -16.10 -1.09
CA PRO A 83 -1.32 -17.33 -0.55
C PRO A 83 -0.97 -17.56 0.94
N GLU A 84 0.07 -16.90 1.43
CA GLU A 84 0.47 -16.94 2.82
C GLU A 84 -0.46 -16.13 3.75
N VAL A 85 -1.37 -15.29 3.24
CA VAL A 85 -2.32 -14.49 4.04
C VAL A 85 -3.74 -15.08 3.91
N ARG A 86 -4.51 -15.14 5.02
CA ARG A 86 -5.89 -15.64 4.96
C ARG A 86 -6.79 -14.59 4.31
N ALA A 87 -7.84 -15.03 3.63
CA ALA A 87 -8.83 -14.13 3.02
C ALA A 87 -9.40 -13.10 4.01
N LEU A 88 -9.75 -13.52 5.24
CA LEU A 88 -10.24 -12.59 6.28
C LEU A 88 -9.21 -11.53 6.67
N ASP A 89 -7.93 -11.89 6.69
CA ASP A 89 -6.87 -10.93 7.01
C ASP A 89 -6.69 -9.94 5.83
N LEU A 90 -6.85 -10.39 4.58
CA LEU A 90 -6.85 -9.53 3.39
C LEU A 90 -8.06 -8.60 3.33
N GLU A 91 -9.26 -9.05 3.72
CA GLU A 91 -10.45 -8.19 3.77
C GLU A 91 -10.27 -7.04 4.76
N ARG A 92 -9.74 -7.33 5.95
CA ARG A 92 -9.39 -6.29 6.95
C ARG A 92 -8.32 -5.34 6.42
N LEU A 93 -7.32 -5.89 5.72
CA LEU A 93 -6.25 -5.11 5.11
C LEU A 93 -6.78 -4.17 4.02
N ARG A 94 -7.72 -4.63 3.19
CA ARG A 94 -8.41 -3.81 2.18
C ARG A 94 -9.24 -2.72 2.83
N GLY A 95 -10.08 -3.05 3.82
CA GLY A 95 -10.90 -2.07 4.54
C GLY A 95 -10.06 -0.97 5.17
N TYR A 96 -8.96 -1.34 5.82
CA TYR A 96 -8.03 -0.37 6.39
C TYR A 96 -7.34 0.48 5.30
N ILE A 97 -6.75 -0.13 4.27
CA ILE A 97 -5.99 0.62 3.26
C ILE A 97 -6.90 1.53 2.42
N ILE A 98 -7.96 0.96 1.84
CA ILE A 98 -8.82 1.65 0.87
C ILE A 98 -9.73 2.64 1.59
N SER A 99 -10.43 2.19 2.63
CA SER A 99 -11.47 3.01 3.30
C SER A 99 -10.99 3.70 4.57
N GLY A 100 -9.80 3.37 5.09
CA GLY A 100 -9.36 3.85 6.40
C GLY A 100 -10.13 3.22 7.57
N GLU A 101 -10.86 2.12 7.33
CA GLU A 101 -11.71 1.50 8.34
C GLU A 101 -10.92 0.59 9.28
N GLY A 102 -11.22 0.68 10.58
CA GLY A 102 -10.64 -0.19 11.61
C GLY A 102 -9.23 0.20 12.03
N GLU A 103 -8.59 -0.68 12.79
CA GLU A 103 -7.23 -0.49 13.30
C GLU A 103 -6.18 -1.02 12.32
N LEU A 104 -4.94 -0.52 12.44
CA LEU A 104 -3.80 -0.98 11.65
C LEU A 104 -3.65 -2.51 11.75
N PRO A 105 -3.90 -3.25 10.66
CA PRO A 105 -3.83 -4.71 10.68
C PRO A 105 -2.38 -5.16 10.75
N MET A 106 -2.04 -5.85 11.84
CA MET A 106 -0.69 -6.38 12.02
C MET A 106 -0.55 -7.76 11.38
N PRO A 107 0.58 -8.07 10.71
CA PRO A 107 0.81 -9.39 10.12
C PRO A 107 0.67 -10.50 11.18
N PRO A 108 0.11 -11.66 10.88
CA PRO A 108 0.04 -12.75 11.85
C PRO A 108 1.45 -13.21 12.26
N PRO A 109 1.65 -13.71 13.50
CA PRO A 109 2.96 -14.10 14.03
C PRO A 109 3.76 -15.05 13.12
N ARG A 110 3.09 -15.90 12.35
CA ARG A 110 3.72 -16.81 11.36
C ARG A 110 4.43 -16.09 10.21
N LEU A 111 3.96 -14.91 9.82
CA LEU A 111 4.64 -14.04 8.85
C LEU A 111 5.69 -13.15 9.54
N ARG A 112 5.72 -13.11 10.87
CA ARG A 112 6.69 -12.36 11.67
C ARG A 112 7.98 -13.14 12.00
N LYS A 113 8.14 -14.41 11.64
CA LYS A 113 9.40 -15.13 11.91
C LYS A 113 10.55 -14.61 11.02
N PRO A 114 11.75 -14.32 11.54
CA PRO A 114 12.93 -14.17 10.69
C PRO A 114 13.24 -15.52 10.03
N PRO A 115 13.98 -15.57 8.90
CA PRO A 115 14.56 -16.84 8.47
C PRO A 115 15.38 -17.38 9.65
N LEU A 116 15.20 -18.67 9.95
CA LEU A 116 16.12 -19.38 10.86
C LEU A 116 17.54 -19.10 10.35
N ALA A 117 18.37 -18.56 11.26
CA ALA A 117 19.79 -18.34 11.02
C ALA A 117 20.51 -19.67 10.78
#